data_AF-A0A6G4A697-F1
#
_entry.id   AF-A0A6G4A697-F1
#
_cell.length_a   1.000
_cell.length_b   1.000
_cell.length_c   1.000
_cell.angle_alpha   90.00
_cell.angle_beta   90.00
_cell.angle_gamma   90.00
#
_symmetry.space_group_name_H-M   'P 1'
#
loop_
_entity.id
_entity.type
_entity.pdbx_description
1 polymer ?
#
loop_
_entity_poly.entity_id
_entity_poly.type
_entity_poly.pdbx_seq_one_letter_code
_entity_poly.pdbx_strand_id
1 'polypeptide(L)'
;MLTPNKTLSEAFQDAKDGVLKFLKNGDEVGKGTTKPPKPSKPPETNGTGKIDDTPAAFKQTEFASSYEARYNQTPALENPKVGFEGQRGESKCILKPPPDPELKKILDEAGIDGINYKNAVPDFSPVAKAELEIDHMLGGTGNRRADARRANFKQADIKFAEQLNNSPELASQFGLTPGKIKAGDIADIRDELKLTWHELNDGKTMQLVPSEINSKFGHLGGVGEINAGAFEPGGFANN
;
A
#
# COMPACT_ATOMS: atom_id res chain seq x y z
N MET A 1 43.16 -10.55 -2.18
CA MET A 1 42.92 -9.53 -1.14
C MET A 1 41.42 -9.40 -1.00
N LEU A 2 40.87 -9.85 0.14
CA LEU A 2 39.44 -9.73 0.44
C LEU A 2 39.17 -8.24 0.69
N THR A 3 38.28 -7.64 -0.10
CA THR A 3 37.77 -6.29 0.17
C THR A 3 37.03 -6.29 1.52
N PRO A 4 37.12 -5.22 2.33
CA PRO A 4 36.39 -5.17 3.60
C PRO A 4 34.90 -5.33 3.37
N ASN A 5 34.22 -6.10 4.24
CA ASN A 5 32.76 -6.14 4.29
C ASN A 5 32.23 -4.72 4.52
N LYS A 6 31.47 -4.19 3.56
CA LYS A 6 30.72 -2.95 3.73
C LYS A 6 29.80 -3.07 4.94
N THR A 7 29.70 -2.00 5.72
CA THR A 7 28.72 -1.93 6.80
C THR A 7 27.31 -1.79 6.23
N LEU A 8 26.29 -2.24 6.97
CA LEU A 8 24.88 -2.12 6.57
C LEU A 8 24.47 -0.66 6.28
N SER A 9 25.07 0.28 7.00
CA SER A 9 24.97 1.73 6.79
C SER A 9 25.42 2.17 5.39
N GLU A 10 26.55 1.65 4.92
CA GLU A 10 27.11 1.99 3.60
C GLU A 10 26.33 1.34 2.46
N ALA A 11 25.87 0.10 2.66
CA ALA A 11 24.99 -0.57 1.71
C ALA A 11 23.63 0.16 1.55
N PHE A 12 23.10 0.71 2.65
CA PHE A 12 21.86 1.48 2.65
C PHE A 12 22.00 2.82 1.91
N GLN A 13 23.15 3.47 2.04
CA GLN A 13 23.40 4.73 1.35
C GLN A 13 23.64 4.53 -0.16
N ASP A 14 24.34 3.46 -0.54
CA ASP A 14 24.47 3.05 -1.94
C ASP A 14 23.11 2.70 -2.58
N ALA A 15 22.19 2.07 -1.84
CA ALA A 15 20.84 1.75 -2.31
C ALA A 15 19.98 3.02 -2.51
N LYS A 16 20.02 3.95 -1.55
CA LYS A 16 19.36 5.26 -1.67
C LYS A 16 19.90 6.08 -2.84
N ASP A 17 21.22 6.11 -3.00
CA ASP A 17 21.87 6.87 -4.07
C ASP A 17 21.62 6.22 -5.44
N GLY A 18 21.51 4.89 -5.50
CA GLY A 18 21.11 4.14 -6.70
C GLY A 18 19.68 4.45 -7.16
N VAL A 19 18.72 4.46 -6.23
CA VAL A 19 17.32 4.82 -6.49
C VAL A 19 17.22 6.28 -6.94
N LEU A 20 17.94 7.19 -6.27
CA LEU A 20 17.93 8.62 -6.61
C LEU A 20 18.58 8.91 -7.98
N LYS A 21 19.58 8.13 -8.39
CA LYS A 21 20.25 8.27 -9.69
C LYS A 21 19.42 7.70 -10.85
N PHE A 22 18.65 6.64 -10.61
CA PHE A 22 17.70 6.10 -11.58
C PHE A 22 16.56 7.10 -11.88
N LEU A 23 16.10 7.83 -10.86
CA LEU A 23 15.04 8.83 -11.00
C LEU A 23 15.51 10.15 -11.65
N LYS A 24 16.80 10.48 -11.58
CA LYS A 24 17.36 11.74 -12.14
C LYS A 24 17.83 11.63 -13.60
N ASN A 25 18.10 10.43 -14.10
CA ASN A 25 18.63 10.21 -15.45
C ASN A 25 17.55 9.97 -16.52
N GLY A 26 16.27 10.27 -16.22
CA GLY A 26 15.17 10.24 -17.21
C GLY A 26 15.23 11.36 -18.24
N ASP A 27 16.03 12.39 -18.01
CA ASP A 27 16.08 13.61 -18.83
C ASP A 27 17.51 13.96 -19.25
N GLU A 28 18.14 13.15 -20.11
CA GLU A 28 19.20 13.63 -21.02
C GLU A 28 19.53 12.58 -22.10
N VAL A 29 18.88 12.66 -23.26
CA VAL A 29 19.50 12.21 -24.52
C VAL A 29 19.34 13.30 -25.58
N GLY A 30 20.48 13.89 -25.90
CA GLY A 30 20.65 14.88 -26.94
C GLY A 30 20.30 14.40 -28.35
N LYS A 31 19.98 15.39 -29.18
CA LYS A 31 19.72 15.27 -30.61
C LYS A 31 20.83 14.50 -31.34
N GLY A 32 20.50 13.33 -31.85
CA GLY A 32 21.33 12.54 -32.76
C GLY A 32 20.45 11.84 -33.79
N THR A 33 20.64 12.18 -35.06
CA THR A 33 19.84 11.72 -36.20
C THR A 33 20.14 10.26 -36.57
N THR A 34 19.27 9.32 -36.21
CA THR A 34 19.01 8.09 -36.97
C THR A 34 17.63 7.52 -36.59
N LYS A 35 16.90 7.06 -37.60
CA LYS A 35 15.54 6.52 -37.48
C LYS A 35 15.52 5.30 -36.52
N PRO A 36 14.64 5.25 -35.51
CA PRO A 36 14.60 4.14 -34.57
C PRO A 36 14.11 2.85 -35.26
N PRO A 37 14.67 1.67 -34.92
CA PRO A 37 14.16 0.40 -35.39
C PRO A 37 12.79 0.12 -34.77
N LYS A 38 11.89 -0.43 -35.60
CA LYS A 38 10.52 -0.80 -35.24
C LYS A 38 10.54 -1.79 -34.07
N PRO A 39 9.79 -1.59 -32.98
CA PRO A 39 9.73 -2.54 -31.89
C PRO A 39 9.14 -3.86 -32.38
N SER A 40 9.86 -4.95 -32.15
CA SER A 40 9.40 -6.32 -32.37
C SER A 40 8.29 -6.65 -31.38
N LYS A 41 7.18 -7.15 -31.93
CA LYS A 41 5.94 -7.54 -31.24
C LYS A 41 6.22 -8.56 -30.11
N PRO A 42 5.72 -8.36 -28.88
CA PRO A 42 5.69 -9.39 -27.85
C PRO A 42 4.85 -10.60 -28.31
N PRO A 43 5.13 -11.82 -27.82
CA PRO A 43 4.38 -13.02 -28.21
C PRO A 43 2.91 -12.88 -27.82
N GLU A 44 2.03 -13.24 -28.75
CA GLU A 44 0.57 -13.13 -28.61
C GLU A 44 0.06 -14.10 -27.55
N THR A 45 -0.56 -13.55 -26.49
CA THR A 45 -1.51 -14.28 -25.65
C THR A 45 -2.91 -13.78 -25.99
N ASN A 46 -3.71 -14.65 -26.61
CA ASN A 46 -5.13 -14.41 -26.87
C ASN A 46 -5.88 -14.24 -25.54
N GLY A 47 -6.47 -13.05 -25.34
CA GLY A 47 -7.35 -12.75 -24.22
C GLY A 47 -7.88 -11.32 -24.33
N THR A 48 -8.99 -11.12 -25.02
CA THR A 48 -9.73 -9.85 -25.04
C THR A 48 -10.41 -9.65 -23.68
N GLY A 49 -9.72 -8.95 -22.77
CA GLY A 49 -10.31 -8.37 -21.56
C GLY A 49 -9.75 -6.96 -21.38
N LYS A 50 -10.61 -5.95 -21.23
CA LYS A 50 -10.16 -4.64 -20.75
C LYS A 50 -9.56 -4.87 -19.36
N ILE A 51 -8.32 -4.45 -19.12
CA ILE A 51 -7.75 -4.44 -17.77
C ILE A 51 -8.55 -3.39 -17.00
N ASP A 52 -9.20 -3.81 -15.91
CA ASP A 52 -9.92 -2.92 -15.01
C ASP A 52 -8.91 -2.28 -14.05
N ASP A 53 -8.54 -1.03 -14.35
CA ASP A 53 -7.58 -0.23 -13.59
C ASP A 53 -8.20 0.38 -12.30
N THR A 54 -9.40 -0.04 -11.91
CA THR A 54 -10.04 0.41 -10.67
C THR A 54 -9.20 -0.04 -9.45
N PRO A 55 -8.86 0.86 -8.50
CA PRO A 55 -8.15 0.50 -7.28
C PRO A 55 -8.90 -0.55 -6.46
N ALA A 56 -8.19 -1.45 -5.77
CA ALA A 56 -8.79 -2.53 -4.98
C ALA A 56 -9.83 -2.00 -3.99
N ALA A 57 -9.54 -0.88 -3.32
CA ALA A 57 -10.45 -0.21 -2.39
C ALA A 57 -11.78 0.21 -3.03
N PHE A 58 -11.82 0.48 -4.33
CA PHE A 58 -12.99 0.98 -5.05
C PHE A 58 -13.73 -0.10 -5.85
N LYS A 59 -13.17 -1.32 -5.93
CA LYS A 59 -13.87 -2.48 -6.49
C LYS A 59 -15.01 -2.93 -5.59
N GLN A 60 -14.89 -2.70 -4.28
CA GLN A 60 -15.94 -3.00 -3.33
C GLN A 60 -17.04 -1.94 -3.35
N THR A 61 -18.27 -2.39 -3.60
CA THR A 61 -19.47 -1.54 -3.61
C THR A 61 -20.43 -1.86 -2.47
N GLU A 62 -20.23 -2.99 -1.78
CA GLU A 62 -21.06 -3.47 -0.68
C GLU A 62 -20.23 -3.59 0.60
N PHE A 63 -20.81 -3.17 1.71
CA PHE A 63 -20.15 -3.08 3.00
C PHE A 63 -21.09 -3.58 4.10
N ALA A 64 -20.54 -4.24 5.11
CA ALA A 64 -21.31 -4.61 6.30
C ALA A 64 -21.53 -3.39 7.19
N SER A 65 -20.54 -2.50 7.24
CA SER A 65 -20.66 -1.21 7.92
C SER A 65 -21.62 -0.27 7.18
N SER A 66 -22.30 0.58 7.94
CA SER A 66 -23.05 1.70 7.35
C SER A 66 -22.10 2.73 6.76
N TYR A 67 -22.57 3.47 5.75
CA TYR A 67 -21.82 4.62 5.24
C TYR A 67 -21.42 5.60 6.34
N GLU A 68 -22.35 5.90 7.25
CA GLU A 68 -22.10 6.80 8.38
C GLU A 68 -20.99 6.29 9.30
N ALA A 69 -20.92 4.98 9.56
CA ALA A 69 -19.85 4.39 10.37
C ALA A 69 -18.46 4.60 9.72
N ARG A 70 -18.36 4.44 8.40
CA ARG A 70 -17.12 4.72 7.66
C ARG A 70 -16.81 6.21 7.61
N TYR A 71 -17.81 7.03 7.30
CA TYR A 71 -17.71 8.48 7.25
C TYR A 71 -17.18 9.06 8.56
N ASN A 72 -17.66 8.56 9.70
CA ASN A 72 -17.22 8.99 11.03
C ASN A 72 -15.75 8.67 11.34
N GLN A 73 -15.12 7.75 10.59
CA GLN A 73 -13.69 7.45 10.71
C GLN A 73 -12.82 8.22 9.72
N THR A 74 -13.40 8.89 8.72
CA THR A 74 -12.63 9.76 7.81
C THR A 74 -12.09 11.00 8.55
N PRO A 75 -11.02 11.67 8.05
CA PRO A 75 -10.53 12.90 8.67
C PRO A 75 -11.64 13.92 8.88
N ALA A 76 -11.79 14.40 10.12
CA ALA A 76 -12.78 15.41 10.47
C ALA A 76 -12.50 16.75 9.77
N LEU A 77 -13.52 17.61 9.66
CA LEU A 77 -13.40 18.91 8.99
C LEU A 77 -12.37 19.81 9.72
N GLU A 78 -12.36 19.73 11.05
CA GLU A 78 -11.44 20.40 11.96
C GLU A 78 -10.05 19.76 12.04
N ASN A 79 -9.76 18.68 11.29
CA ASN A 79 -8.42 18.08 11.27
C ASN A 79 -7.37 19.14 10.89
N PRO A 80 -6.31 19.34 11.69
CA PRO A 80 -5.36 20.43 11.45
C PRO A 80 -4.39 20.16 10.28
N LYS A 81 -4.23 18.91 9.84
CA LYS A 81 -3.20 18.50 8.87
C LYS A 81 -3.75 18.18 7.49
N VAL A 82 -4.98 17.68 7.39
CA VAL A 82 -5.59 17.28 6.11
C VAL A 82 -7.01 17.81 5.97
N GLY A 83 -7.50 17.94 4.74
CA GLY A 83 -8.85 18.40 4.43
C GLY A 83 -9.31 17.90 3.06
N PHE A 84 -10.62 17.86 2.84
CA PHE A 84 -11.20 17.43 1.58
C PHE A 84 -11.37 18.62 0.62
N GLU A 85 -11.02 18.43 -0.66
CA GLU A 85 -11.23 19.44 -1.71
C GLU A 85 -12.72 19.58 -2.09
N GLY A 86 -13.51 18.53 -1.84
CA GLY A 86 -14.95 18.51 -2.08
C GLY A 86 -15.70 17.86 -0.93
N GLN A 87 -16.70 17.03 -1.26
CA GLN A 87 -17.49 16.31 -0.25
C GLN A 87 -16.59 15.37 0.56
N ARG A 88 -16.62 15.51 1.90
CA ARG A 88 -15.90 14.62 2.82
C ARG A 88 -16.34 13.17 2.60
N GLY A 89 -15.36 12.28 2.44
CA GLY A 89 -15.59 10.86 2.16
C GLY A 89 -15.86 10.50 0.69
N GLU A 90 -16.06 11.49 -0.19
CA GLU A 90 -16.34 11.29 -1.63
C GLU A 90 -15.45 12.13 -2.56
N SER A 91 -14.34 12.64 -2.03
CA SER A 91 -13.41 13.48 -2.78
C SER A 91 -11.98 13.28 -2.29
N LYS A 92 -11.03 13.93 -2.98
CA LYS A 92 -9.63 13.91 -2.59
C LYS A 92 -9.41 14.63 -1.27
N CYS A 93 -8.70 13.96 -0.36
CA CYS A 93 -8.19 14.52 0.88
C CYS A 93 -6.74 14.95 0.67
N ILE A 94 -6.44 16.23 0.89
CA ILE A 94 -5.13 16.86 0.65
C ILE A 94 -4.52 17.41 1.95
N LEU A 95 -3.23 17.73 1.92
CA LEU A 95 -2.56 18.39 3.05
C LEU A 95 -3.01 19.86 3.17
N LYS A 96 -3.31 20.30 4.39
CA LYS A 96 -3.58 21.71 4.68
C LYS A 96 -2.28 22.52 4.70
N PRO A 97 -2.28 23.79 4.25
CA PRO A 97 -1.13 24.67 4.41
C PRO A 97 -0.93 25.10 5.89
N PRO A 98 0.32 25.15 6.40
CA PRO A 98 1.53 24.62 5.78
C PRO A 98 1.53 23.09 5.82
N PRO A 99 1.96 22.40 4.74
CA PRO A 99 1.90 20.95 4.67
C PRO A 99 2.84 20.31 5.70
N ASP A 100 2.41 19.20 6.28
CA ASP A 100 3.27 18.34 7.07
C ASP A 100 4.41 17.80 6.18
N PRO A 101 5.70 18.07 6.51
CA PRO A 101 6.82 17.72 5.63
C PRO A 101 6.96 16.23 5.35
N GLU A 102 6.63 15.37 6.32
CA GLU A 102 6.76 13.92 6.19
C GLU A 102 5.67 13.37 5.26
N LEU A 103 4.41 13.78 5.47
CA LEU A 103 3.31 13.39 4.59
C LEU A 103 3.54 13.91 3.17
N LYS A 104 4.00 15.17 3.03
CA LYS A 104 4.25 15.76 1.72
C LYS A 104 5.29 14.96 0.95
N LYS A 105 6.39 14.58 1.61
CA LYS A 105 7.43 13.75 0.99
C LYS A 105 6.88 12.43 0.48
N ILE A 106 6.06 11.73 1.26
CA ILE A 106 5.47 10.44 0.87
C ILE A 106 4.55 10.59 -0.36
N LEU A 107 3.71 11.64 -0.38
CA LEU A 107 2.81 11.91 -1.49
C LEU A 107 3.58 12.32 -2.75
N ASP A 108 4.58 13.20 -2.62
CA ASP A 108 5.46 13.62 -3.72
C ASP A 108 6.21 12.43 -4.33
N GLU A 109 6.75 11.52 -3.51
CA GLU A 109 7.43 10.29 -3.96
C GLU A 109 6.49 9.35 -4.72
N ALA A 110 5.19 9.36 -4.40
CA ALA A 110 4.16 8.62 -5.13
C ALA A 110 3.61 9.38 -6.35
N GLY A 111 4.04 10.63 -6.58
CA GLY A 111 3.55 11.46 -7.67
C GLY A 111 2.09 11.93 -7.50
N ILE A 112 1.60 12.00 -6.26
CA ILE A 112 0.23 12.43 -5.93
C ILE A 112 0.25 13.62 -4.97
N ASP A 113 -0.86 14.34 -4.87
CA ASP A 113 -1.05 15.50 -4.00
C ASP A 113 -2.05 15.26 -2.86
N GLY A 114 -2.64 14.07 -2.80
CA GLY A 114 -3.62 13.66 -1.80
C GLY A 114 -4.12 12.24 -2.02
N ILE A 115 -5.04 11.82 -1.16
CA ILE A 115 -5.67 10.49 -1.18
C ILE A 115 -7.13 10.62 -1.60
N ASN A 116 -7.53 9.87 -2.63
CA ASN A 116 -8.92 9.85 -3.07
C ASN A 116 -9.77 9.03 -2.09
N TYR A 117 -10.98 9.53 -1.81
CA TYR A 117 -12.00 8.77 -1.09
C TYR A 117 -13.22 8.55 -1.97
N LYS A 118 -13.83 7.37 -1.81
CA LYS A 118 -15.14 7.01 -2.35
C LYS A 118 -15.83 6.11 -1.33
N ASN A 119 -17.12 6.30 -1.12
CA ASN A 119 -17.88 5.55 -0.10
C ASN A 119 -17.26 5.66 1.31
N ALA A 120 -16.61 6.79 1.61
CA ALA A 120 -15.81 7.00 2.82
C ALA A 120 -14.64 6.02 3.04
N VAL A 121 -14.14 5.39 1.97
CA VAL A 121 -12.96 4.51 1.97
C VAL A 121 -11.81 5.18 1.22
N PRO A 122 -10.58 5.24 1.77
CA PRO A 122 -9.42 5.79 1.08
C PRO A 122 -8.84 4.81 0.06
N ASP A 123 -8.30 5.35 -1.03
CA ASP A 123 -7.42 4.62 -1.93
C ASP A 123 -5.95 4.86 -1.59
N PHE A 124 -5.32 3.87 -0.96
CA PHE A 124 -3.88 3.88 -0.67
C PHE A 124 -3.03 3.15 -1.73
N SER A 125 -3.63 2.63 -2.80
CA SER A 125 -2.87 1.93 -3.85
C SER A 125 -1.68 2.75 -4.39
N PRO A 126 -1.78 4.08 -4.60
CA PRO A 126 -0.64 4.89 -5.06
C PRO A 126 0.57 4.92 -4.11
N VAL A 127 0.37 4.71 -2.81
CA VAL A 127 1.45 4.70 -1.80
C VAL A 127 1.80 3.31 -1.29
N ALA A 128 1.06 2.29 -1.72
CA ALA A 128 1.27 0.91 -1.32
C ALA A 128 2.61 0.38 -1.85
N LYS A 129 3.34 -0.32 -0.98
CA LYS A 129 4.62 -0.98 -1.29
C LYS A 129 4.44 -2.45 -1.62
N ALA A 130 3.29 -3.03 -1.26
CA ALA A 130 2.86 -4.38 -1.61
C ALA A 130 1.35 -4.50 -1.46
N GLU A 131 0.75 -5.43 -2.20
CA GLU A 131 -0.66 -5.82 -2.08
C GLU A 131 -0.76 -7.35 -2.20
N LEU A 132 -1.53 -7.98 -1.32
CA LEU A 132 -1.73 -9.43 -1.29
C LEU A 132 -3.06 -9.78 -0.64
N GLU A 133 -3.52 -11.02 -0.84
CA GLU A 133 -4.70 -11.56 -0.15
C GLU A 133 -4.29 -12.51 0.98
N ILE A 134 -4.87 -12.35 2.17
CA ILE A 134 -4.77 -13.32 3.28
C ILE A 134 -5.91 -14.34 3.23
N ASP A 135 -5.75 -15.48 3.91
CA ASP A 135 -6.73 -16.57 3.81
C ASP A 135 -8.06 -16.22 4.49
N HIS A 136 -7.99 -15.44 5.57
CA HIS A 136 -9.15 -14.90 6.28
C HIS A 136 -8.73 -13.71 7.14
N MET A 137 -9.62 -12.73 7.28
CA MET A 137 -9.41 -11.60 8.17
C MET A 137 -10.18 -11.77 9.48
N LEU A 138 -9.51 -11.53 10.60
CA LEU A 138 -10.11 -11.58 11.92
C LEU A 138 -10.52 -10.19 12.38
N GLY A 139 -11.69 -10.15 13.02
CA GLY A 139 -12.21 -9.02 13.78
C GLY A 139 -12.02 -9.23 15.29
N GLY A 140 -12.25 -8.18 16.05
CA GLY A 140 -12.23 -8.22 17.51
C GLY A 140 -12.41 -6.84 18.13
N THR A 141 -13.04 -6.80 19.31
CA THR A 141 -13.17 -5.61 20.15
C THR A 141 -12.38 -5.77 21.45
N GLY A 142 -12.01 -4.66 22.09
CA GLY A 142 -11.20 -4.67 23.32
C GLY A 142 -9.88 -5.43 23.13
N ASN A 143 -9.54 -6.33 24.06
CA ASN A 143 -8.30 -7.12 23.99
C ASN A 143 -8.21 -8.00 22.72
N ARG A 144 -9.35 -8.48 22.21
CA ARG A 144 -9.39 -9.31 21.00
C ARG A 144 -9.01 -8.53 19.74
N ARG A 145 -9.11 -7.20 19.75
CA ARG A 145 -8.68 -6.36 18.63
C ARG A 145 -7.19 -6.52 18.36
N ALA A 146 -6.37 -6.51 19.41
CA ALA A 146 -4.93 -6.66 19.28
C ALA A 146 -4.55 -8.07 18.79
N ASP A 147 -5.25 -9.09 19.28
CA ASP A 147 -5.04 -10.48 18.87
C ASP A 147 -5.38 -10.70 17.39
N ALA A 148 -6.54 -10.20 16.96
CA ALA A 148 -6.99 -10.25 15.56
C ALA A 148 -6.00 -9.56 14.63
N ARG A 149 -5.56 -8.34 14.99
CA ARG A 149 -4.56 -7.60 14.21
C ARG A 149 -3.25 -8.38 14.10
N ARG A 150 -2.73 -8.95 15.20
CA ARG A 150 -1.49 -9.74 15.15
C ARG A 150 -1.63 -10.99 14.25
N ALA A 151 -2.79 -11.63 14.27
CA ALA A 151 -3.07 -12.78 13.41
C ALA A 151 -3.14 -12.40 11.92
N ASN A 152 -3.85 -11.31 11.57
CA ASN A 152 -3.91 -10.79 10.20
C ASN A 152 -2.51 -10.41 9.68
N PHE A 153 -1.73 -9.71 10.50
CA PHE A 153 -0.38 -9.28 10.14
C PHE A 153 0.55 -10.47 9.92
N LYS A 154 0.45 -11.50 10.76
CA LYS A 154 1.24 -12.72 10.60
C LYS A 154 0.96 -13.42 9.27
N GLN A 155 -0.31 -13.49 8.85
CA GLN A 155 -0.66 -14.05 7.54
C GLN A 155 -0.05 -13.23 6.40
N ALA A 156 -0.17 -11.91 6.47
CA ALA A 156 0.38 -11.02 5.45
C ALA A 156 1.92 -11.07 5.39
N ASP A 157 2.59 -11.11 6.54
CA ASP A 157 4.05 -11.24 6.63
C ASP A 157 4.54 -12.57 6.01
N ILE A 158 3.82 -13.68 6.21
CA ILE A 158 4.14 -14.98 5.58
C ILE A 158 4.01 -14.87 4.06
N LYS A 159 2.86 -14.40 3.56
CA LYS A 159 2.61 -14.33 2.12
C LYS A 159 3.54 -13.34 1.42
N PHE A 160 3.88 -12.23 2.06
CA PHE A 160 4.81 -11.28 1.50
C PHE A 160 6.24 -11.83 1.45
N ALA A 161 6.69 -12.54 2.48
CA ALA A 161 7.97 -13.23 2.44
C ALA A 161 8.05 -14.24 1.28
N GLU A 162 6.97 -15.00 1.02
CA GLU A 162 6.86 -15.89 -0.14
C GLU A 162 6.95 -15.12 -1.46
N GLN A 163 6.23 -13.99 -1.60
CA GLN A 163 6.31 -13.13 -2.79
C GLN A 163 7.73 -12.63 -3.03
N LEU A 164 8.42 -12.12 -1.99
CA LEU A 164 9.79 -11.62 -2.11
C LEU A 164 10.79 -12.73 -2.44
N ASN A 165 10.63 -13.93 -1.85
CA ASN A 165 11.48 -15.06 -2.19
C ASN A 165 11.34 -15.50 -3.65
N ASN A 166 10.20 -15.24 -4.27
CA ASN A 166 9.91 -15.54 -5.67
C ASN A 166 10.18 -14.38 -6.63
N SER A 167 10.52 -13.18 -6.13
CA SER A 167 10.80 -12.00 -6.95
C SER A 167 12.07 -11.29 -6.47
N PRO A 168 13.23 -11.57 -7.10
CA PRO A 168 14.49 -10.89 -6.80
C PRO A 168 14.41 -9.37 -6.94
N GLU A 169 13.66 -8.88 -7.94
CA GLU A 169 13.47 -7.45 -8.18
C GLU A 169 12.74 -6.81 -7.01
N LEU A 170 11.63 -7.40 -6.56
CA LEU A 170 10.87 -6.89 -5.43
C LEU A 170 11.68 -6.99 -4.13
N ALA A 171 12.36 -8.11 -3.88
CA ALA A 171 13.26 -8.25 -2.73
C ALA A 171 14.32 -7.14 -2.68
N SER A 172 14.92 -6.80 -3.83
CA SER A 172 15.93 -5.75 -3.90
C SER A 172 15.41 -4.36 -3.55
N GLN A 173 14.13 -4.06 -3.83
CA GLN A 173 13.50 -2.79 -3.46
C GLN A 173 13.40 -2.59 -1.95
N PHE A 174 13.36 -3.68 -1.19
CA PHE A 174 13.38 -3.68 0.27
C PHE A 174 14.76 -3.95 0.85
N GLY A 175 15.81 -3.99 0.01
CA GLY A 175 17.19 -4.29 0.45
C GLY A 175 17.41 -5.74 0.88
N LEU A 176 16.56 -6.67 0.42
CA LEU A 176 16.61 -8.08 0.78
C LEU A 176 17.20 -8.97 -0.30
N THR A 177 17.71 -10.12 0.12
CA THR A 177 18.11 -11.21 -0.77
C THR A 177 17.04 -12.31 -0.77
N PRO A 178 16.50 -12.71 -1.94
CA PRO A 178 15.48 -13.75 -2.02
C PRO A 178 16.00 -15.15 -1.64
N GLY A 179 15.07 -16.04 -1.30
CA GLY A 179 15.29 -17.49 -1.08
C GLY A 179 15.27 -17.94 0.38
N LYS A 180 15.39 -17.02 1.35
CA LYS A 180 15.35 -17.34 2.80
C LYS A 180 14.60 -16.32 3.65
N ILE A 181 13.88 -15.39 3.03
CA ILE A 181 13.10 -14.36 3.72
C ILE A 181 11.97 -15.04 4.49
N LYS A 182 11.76 -14.65 5.74
CA LYS A 182 10.73 -15.17 6.64
C LYS A 182 9.81 -14.04 7.07
N ALA A 183 8.65 -14.42 7.61
CA ALA A 183 7.69 -13.47 8.18
C ALA A 183 8.29 -12.56 9.27
N GLY A 184 9.25 -13.06 10.06
CA GLY A 184 9.98 -12.25 11.04
C GLY A 184 10.77 -11.11 10.40
N ASP A 185 11.47 -11.39 9.30
CA ASP A 185 12.22 -10.37 8.55
C ASP A 185 11.27 -9.29 8.00
N ILE A 186 10.06 -9.68 7.58
CA ILE A 186 9.04 -8.71 7.14
C ILE A 186 8.59 -7.83 8.30
N ALA A 187 8.37 -8.41 9.48
CA ALA A 187 7.99 -7.63 10.66
C ALA A 187 9.06 -6.59 11.02
N ASP A 188 10.33 -6.97 10.97
CA ASP A 188 11.46 -6.06 11.21
C ASP A 188 11.51 -4.93 10.15
N ILE A 189 11.36 -5.27 8.86
CA ILE A 189 11.31 -4.27 7.76
C ILE A 189 10.18 -3.29 7.95
N ARG A 190 8.99 -3.75 8.36
CA ARG A 190 7.86 -2.86 8.63
C ARG A 190 8.20 -1.86 9.74
N ASP A 191 8.83 -2.31 10.80
CA ASP A 191 9.20 -1.46 11.93
C ASP A 191 10.34 -0.48 11.57
N GLU A 192 11.31 -0.91 10.77
CA GLU A 192 12.43 -0.10 10.28
C GLU A 192 11.96 0.98 9.29
N LEU A 193 11.15 0.59 8.30
CA LEU A 193 10.65 1.48 7.24
C LEU A 193 9.35 2.21 7.61
N LYS A 194 8.86 2.04 8.85
CA LYS A 194 7.62 2.63 9.36
C LYS A 194 6.41 2.30 8.48
N LEU A 195 6.31 1.05 8.05
CA LEU A 195 5.20 0.51 7.27
C LEU A 195 4.21 -0.25 8.16
N THR A 196 2.96 -0.29 7.75
CA THR A 196 1.90 -1.08 8.38
C THR A 196 1.10 -1.82 7.31
N TRP A 197 0.58 -2.99 7.66
CA TRP A 197 -0.50 -3.55 6.86
C TRP A 197 -1.77 -2.74 7.08
N HIS A 198 -2.42 -2.38 5.99
CA HIS A 198 -3.76 -1.84 5.90
C HIS A 198 -4.69 -2.97 5.47
N GLU A 199 -5.63 -3.32 6.34
CA GLU A 199 -6.69 -4.28 6.07
C GLU A 199 -7.80 -3.61 5.24
N LEU A 200 -7.97 -4.01 3.97
CA LEU A 200 -9.01 -3.43 3.10
C LEU A 200 -10.41 -3.95 3.49
N ASN A 201 -11.43 -3.17 3.14
CA ASN A 201 -12.84 -3.42 3.48
C ASN A 201 -13.39 -4.75 2.92
N ASP A 202 -12.69 -5.39 1.97
CA ASP A 202 -13.14 -6.64 1.34
C ASP A 202 -12.89 -7.87 2.24
N GLY A 203 -12.24 -7.65 3.40
CA GLY A 203 -12.00 -8.68 4.41
C GLY A 203 -10.95 -9.72 4.01
N LYS A 204 -10.17 -9.47 2.96
CA LYS A 204 -9.10 -10.40 2.53
C LYS A 204 -7.87 -9.71 1.95
N THR A 205 -8.00 -8.52 1.39
CA THR A 205 -6.87 -7.81 0.79
C THR A 205 -6.11 -7.02 1.86
N MET A 206 -4.78 -7.10 1.79
CA MET A 206 -3.84 -6.41 2.65
C MET A 206 -2.92 -5.55 1.79
N GLN A 207 -2.78 -4.27 2.13
CA GLN A 207 -1.81 -3.38 1.50
C GLN A 207 -0.72 -2.98 2.49
N LEU A 208 0.54 -3.07 2.09
CA LEU A 208 1.65 -2.57 2.89
C LEU A 208 1.85 -1.09 2.61
N VAL A 209 1.53 -0.22 3.57
CA VAL A 209 1.50 1.24 3.36
C VAL A 209 2.33 1.98 4.43
N PRO A 210 2.79 3.22 4.18
CA PRO A 210 3.39 4.05 5.20
C PRO A 210 2.44 4.28 6.40
N SER A 211 2.95 4.09 7.62
CA SER A 211 2.14 4.18 8.85
C SER A 211 1.60 5.59 9.07
N GLU A 212 2.36 6.63 8.68
CA GLU A 212 1.90 8.01 8.76
C GLU A 212 0.73 8.29 7.82
N ILE A 213 0.72 7.75 6.59
CA ILE A 213 -0.43 7.87 5.68
C ILE A 213 -1.63 7.14 6.28
N ASN A 214 -1.46 5.87 6.65
CA ASN A 214 -2.55 5.05 7.21
C ASN A 214 -3.19 5.69 8.44
N SER A 215 -2.39 6.30 9.32
CA SER A 215 -2.90 6.95 10.53
C SER A 215 -3.54 8.31 10.27
N LYS A 216 -3.04 9.09 9.30
CA LYS A 216 -3.51 10.46 9.07
C LYS A 216 -4.76 10.51 8.22
N PHE A 217 -4.84 9.65 7.22
CA PHE A 217 -5.99 9.50 6.34
C PHE A 217 -6.95 8.49 6.97
N GLY A 218 -7.64 8.93 8.04
CA GLY A 218 -8.55 8.09 8.83
C GLY A 218 -9.57 7.34 7.98
N HIS A 219 -9.93 6.13 8.44
CA HIS A 219 -10.82 5.23 7.73
C HIS A 219 -11.31 4.09 8.65
N LEU A 220 -12.38 3.43 8.21
CA LEU A 220 -12.81 2.13 8.70
C LEU A 220 -12.35 1.09 7.69
N GLY A 221 -11.36 0.28 8.05
CA GLY A 221 -10.84 -0.81 7.19
C GLY A 221 -11.53 -2.15 7.43
N GLY A 222 -10.99 -3.21 6.84
CA GLY A 222 -11.55 -4.57 6.86
C GLY A 222 -11.87 -5.12 8.23
N VAL A 223 -11.02 -4.91 9.24
CA VAL A 223 -11.31 -5.33 10.63
C VAL A 223 -12.60 -4.69 11.15
N GLY A 224 -12.88 -3.44 10.76
CA GLY A 224 -14.13 -2.75 11.05
C GLY A 224 -15.34 -3.40 10.37
N GLU A 225 -15.16 -3.87 9.12
CA GLU A 225 -16.19 -4.62 8.39
C GLU A 225 -16.47 -5.99 9.03
N ILE A 226 -15.43 -6.73 9.45
CA ILE A 226 -15.62 -7.99 10.20
C ILE A 226 -16.44 -7.73 11.47
N ASN A 227 -16.07 -6.68 12.22
CA ASN A 227 -16.76 -6.30 13.44
C ASN A 227 -18.21 -5.81 13.19
N ALA A 228 -18.51 -5.34 11.97
CA ALA A 228 -19.85 -4.95 11.55
C ALA A 228 -20.68 -6.14 11.00
N GLY A 229 -20.11 -7.35 10.95
CA GLY A 229 -20.82 -8.56 10.53
C GLY A 229 -20.54 -9.01 9.10
N ALA A 230 -19.44 -8.60 8.49
CA ALA A 230 -19.12 -8.98 7.10
C ALA A 230 -18.97 -10.50 6.87
N PHE A 231 -18.67 -11.29 7.91
CA PHE A 231 -18.50 -12.75 7.78
C PHE A 231 -19.00 -13.49 9.03
N GLU A 232 -20.14 -14.17 8.90
CA GLU A 232 -20.57 -15.24 9.81
C GLU A 232 -20.22 -16.62 9.19
N PRO A 233 -20.32 -17.75 9.94
CA PRO A 233 -20.17 -19.08 9.37
C PRO A 233 -21.26 -19.32 8.30
N GLY A 234 -20.95 -19.01 7.04
CA GLY A 234 -21.93 -18.99 5.95
C GLY A 234 -21.60 -18.04 4.79
N GLY A 235 -20.61 -17.14 4.95
CA GLY A 235 -20.11 -16.27 3.88
C GLY A 235 -20.43 -14.79 4.08
N PHE A 236 -20.18 -13.99 3.05
CA PHE A 236 -20.69 -12.61 2.93
C PHE A 236 -22.23 -12.63 2.94
N ALA A 237 -22.88 -11.53 3.35
CA ALA A 237 -24.29 -11.34 3.04
C ALA A 237 -24.46 -11.45 1.51
N ASN A 238 -25.11 -12.52 1.05
CA ASN A 238 -25.32 -12.74 -0.38
C ASN A 238 -26.15 -11.58 -0.95
N ASN A 239 -25.76 -11.13 -2.14
CA ASN A 239 -26.65 -10.44 -3.07
C ASN A 239 -27.93 -11.24 -3.36
#